data_AF-A0A1M6A6T5-F1
#
_entry.id   AF-A0A1M6A6T5-F1
#
_cell.length_a   1.000
_cell.length_b   1.000
_cell.length_c   1.000
_cell.angle_alpha   90.00
_cell.angle_beta   90.00
_cell.angle_gamma   90.00
#
_symmetry.space_group_name_H-M   'P 1'
#
loop_
_entity.id
_entity.type
_entity.pdbx_description
1 polymer ?
#
loop_
_entity_poly.entity_id
_entity_poly.type
_entity_poly.pdbx_seq_one_letter_code
_entity_poly.pdbx_strand_id
1 'polypeptide(L)'
;MKKKIVVFAILFIMLLIWWRVEYKDSVTGFYEQAVEAGEQTFTASISDVRFIVMTNNDPVLKNRLDTEDVSVGITIWSDDGEYYDAVSQPLSIHTNGYTSTENTRFEDLPFNLTVGKQYNIAYSAQLQDGTPVDQLSFLLYGDNRSVDLYSFVLILMIALVFALMIFTPWKFEVRFSLVWALMLVLAMVIMPGLMTDRGSDSALADSERSAFATSYAMSNGILGSEKTDDEGYVYIKESGIRNIGYNIYGVPLIRFWLDDSYGNCRSEGQVSYLFKTDDGLHLLSVPSALVVTALRAVSAGYKWIIICGWLIGAIITFVLALIAMRIAPDHKRFIGLIMCLPSTLMMAMSYSGMGILIGLGLVIFALFSKKLEPDHSKMASWILVAFFAVWALIYTFAHWNLSSIHTFVGAVLGLFTSFDNWLFTIAAYDNESLYDVSVLPAYLMLICLCLMSPLCSKWTGNMSERMKKVIEAVLIGLSCLMILIRYDQF
;
A
#
# COMPACT_ATOMS: atom_id res chain seq x y z
N MET A 1 35.27 -16.98 -1.33
CA MET A 1 33.99 -17.72 -1.37
C MET A 1 33.52 -18.10 0.03
N LYS A 2 34.29 -18.85 0.83
CA LYS A 2 33.95 -19.24 2.22
C LYS A 2 33.41 -18.10 3.12
N LYS A 3 34.12 -16.96 3.19
CA LYS A 3 33.66 -15.80 3.99
C LYS A 3 32.29 -15.23 3.56
N LYS A 4 31.99 -15.22 2.25
CA LYS A 4 30.70 -14.73 1.73
C LYS A 4 29.55 -15.67 2.11
N ILE A 5 29.80 -16.98 2.05
CA ILE A 5 28.85 -18.02 2.45
C ILE A 5 28.53 -17.88 3.94
N VAL A 6 29.54 -17.70 4.78
CA VAL A 6 29.34 -17.51 6.23
C VAL A 6 28.50 -16.25 6.51
N VAL A 7 28.81 -15.11 5.88
CA VAL A 7 28.03 -13.88 6.06
C VAL A 7 26.58 -14.07 5.62
N PHE A 8 26.36 -14.67 4.45
CA PHE A 8 25.02 -14.93 3.96
C PHE A 8 24.24 -15.89 4.87
N ALA A 9 24.89 -16.96 5.36
CA ALA A 9 24.27 -17.90 6.27
C ALA A 9 23.85 -17.23 7.59
N ILE A 10 24.69 -16.35 8.15
CA ILE A 10 24.35 -15.57 9.35
C ILE A 10 23.14 -14.67 9.07
N LEU A 11 23.15 -13.91 7.97
CA LEU A 11 22.03 -13.05 7.59
C LEU A 11 20.74 -13.85 7.39
N PHE A 12 20.83 -14.99 6.71
CA PHE A 12 19.68 -15.86 6.48
C PHE A 12 19.12 -16.45 7.78
N ILE A 13 19.98 -16.90 8.69
CA ILE A 13 19.56 -17.37 10.01
C ILE A 13 18.90 -16.24 10.80
N MET A 14 19.45 -15.03 10.77
CA MET A 14 18.83 -13.87 11.43
C MET A 14 17.45 -13.56 10.85
N LEU A 15 17.30 -13.58 9.52
CA LEU A 15 16.01 -13.40 8.85
C LEU A 15 15.00 -14.49 9.25
N LEU A 16 15.43 -15.75 9.38
CA LEU A 16 14.56 -16.86 9.80
C LEU A 16 14.15 -16.75 11.27
N ILE A 17 15.07 -16.37 12.16
CA ILE A 17 14.75 -16.12 13.58
C ILE A 17 13.74 -14.98 13.65
N TRP A 18 13.98 -13.90 12.92
CA TRP A 18 13.10 -12.75 12.93
C TRP A 18 11.71 -13.07 12.37
N TRP A 19 11.64 -13.80 11.24
CA TRP A 19 10.37 -14.34 10.73
C TRP A 19 9.62 -15.14 11.78
N ARG A 20 10.32 -16.05 12.49
CA ARG A 20 9.70 -16.90 13.49
C ARG A 20 9.20 -16.13 14.72
N VAL A 21 9.87 -15.05 15.10
CA VAL A 21 9.55 -14.26 16.29
C VAL A 21 8.47 -13.22 16.02
N GLU A 22 8.55 -12.50 14.90
CA GLU A 22 7.66 -11.36 14.63
C GLU A 22 6.56 -11.67 13.61
N TYR A 23 6.82 -12.48 12.57
CA TYR A 23 5.89 -12.59 11.42
C TYR A 23 5.06 -13.87 11.40
N LYS A 24 5.59 -14.94 11.98
CA LYS A 24 4.87 -16.21 12.00
C LYS A 24 3.71 -16.07 12.97
N ASP A 25 2.52 -16.44 12.51
CA ASP A 25 1.27 -16.32 13.26
C ASP A 25 0.84 -14.86 13.56
N SER A 26 1.52 -13.82 13.03
CA SER A 26 1.19 -12.41 13.32
C SER A 26 0.02 -11.87 12.50
N VAL A 27 -0.11 -12.32 11.25
CA VAL A 27 -1.21 -11.97 10.36
C VAL A 27 -2.11 -13.20 10.16
N THR A 28 -3.30 -13.14 10.74
CA THR A 28 -4.35 -14.15 10.60
C THR A 28 -5.63 -13.49 10.09
N GLY A 29 -6.28 -14.09 9.10
CA GLY A 29 -7.62 -13.70 8.68
C GLY A 29 -8.52 -14.92 8.63
N PHE A 30 -9.48 -14.92 7.72
CA PHE A 30 -10.50 -15.97 7.64
C PHE A 30 -10.59 -16.56 6.24
N TYR A 31 -11.11 -17.78 6.15
CA TYR A 31 -11.75 -18.20 4.90
C TYR A 31 -13.05 -17.43 4.75
N GLU A 32 -13.27 -16.87 3.56
CA GLU A 32 -14.37 -15.95 3.29
C GLU A 32 -15.28 -16.53 2.19
N GLN A 33 -16.58 -16.35 2.36
CA GLN A 33 -17.58 -16.52 1.32
C GLN A 33 -18.35 -15.22 1.19
N ALA A 34 -18.20 -14.55 0.04
CA ALA A 34 -18.98 -13.38 -0.29
C ALA A 34 -20.36 -13.75 -0.82
N VAL A 35 -21.36 -12.95 -0.43
CA VAL A 35 -22.70 -12.92 -1.00
C VAL A 35 -23.01 -11.45 -1.26
N GLU A 36 -22.95 -11.03 -2.51
CA GLU A 36 -23.08 -9.62 -2.88
C GLU A 36 -24.56 -9.20 -2.96
N ALA A 37 -24.81 -7.90 -2.86
CA ALA A 37 -26.19 -7.38 -2.87
C ALA A 37 -26.88 -7.72 -4.19
N GLY A 38 -28.08 -8.29 -4.09
CA GLY A 38 -28.85 -8.78 -5.24
C GLY A 38 -28.59 -10.26 -5.58
N GLU A 39 -27.59 -10.90 -5.00
CA GLU A 39 -27.41 -12.36 -5.09
C GLU A 39 -28.29 -13.06 -4.05
N GLN A 40 -29.16 -13.95 -4.52
CA GLN A 40 -30.02 -14.77 -3.65
C GLN A 40 -29.48 -16.19 -3.47
N THR A 41 -28.44 -16.56 -4.24
CA THR A 41 -27.87 -17.90 -4.23
C THR A 41 -26.36 -17.85 -4.26
N PHE A 42 -25.70 -18.74 -3.51
CA PHE A 42 -24.26 -18.92 -3.56
C PHE A 42 -23.88 -20.40 -3.45
N THR A 43 -22.70 -20.77 -3.94
CA THR A 43 -22.13 -22.11 -3.72
C THR A 43 -21.15 -22.04 -2.56
N ALA A 44 -21.37 -22.84 -1.51
CA ALA A 44 -20.55 -22.79 -0.32
C ALA A 44 -19.09 -23.17 -0.61
N SER A 45 -18.15 -22.26 -0.35
CA SER A 45 -16.70 -22.52 -0.41
C SER A 45 -16.09 -22.85 0.96
N ILE A 46 -16.82 -22.59 2.03
CA ILE A 46 -16.43 -22.84 3.43
C ILE A 46 -17.40 -23.82 4.09
N SER A 47 -16.91 -24.61 5.04
CA SER A 47 -17.69 -25.65 5.72
C SER A 47 -18.25 -25.24 7.07
N ASP A 48 -17.58 -24.30 7.74
CA ASP A 48 -17.91 -23.84 9.09
C ASP A 48 -18.00 -22.33 9.02
N VAL A 49 -19.14 -21.75 9.40
CA VAL A 49 -19.39 -20.30 9.41
C VAL A 49 -19.44 -19.85 10.86
N ARG A 50 -18.48 -19.00 11.23
CA ARG A 50 -18.24 -18.53 12.60
C ARG A 50 -18.62 -17.08 12.81
N PHE A 51 -18.51 -16.27 11.77
CA PHE A 51 -18.90 -14.87 11.80
C PHE A 51 -19.63 -14.50 10.51
N ILE A 52 -20.53 -13.54 10.62
CA ILE A 52 -21.26 -12.97 9.50
C ILE A 52 -21.09 -11.45 9.61
N VAL A 53 -20.39 -10.85 8.67
CA VAL A 53 -20.25 -9.40 8.57
C VAL A 53 -20.96 -8.89 7.34
N MET A 54 -21.29 -7.61 7.36
CA MET A 54 -22.10 -7.02 6.29
C MET A 54 -21.70 -5.58 5.99
N THR A 55 -22.04 -5.14 4.79
CA THR A 55 -21.93 -3.75 4.34
C THR A 55 -23.21 -3.39 3.61
N ASN A 56 -23.59 -2.12 3.66
CA ASN A 56 -24.70 -1.61 2.89
C ASN A 56 -24.19 -0.96 1.60
N ASN A 57 -24.79 -1.25 0.46
CA ASN A 57 -24.41 -0.63 -0.81
C ASN A 57 -25.38 0.46 -1.26
N ASP A 58 -26.36 0.87 -0.43
CA ASP A 58 -27.26 1.97 -0.75
C ASP A 58 -26.64 3.31 -0.31
N PRO A 59 -26.25 4.18 -1.26
CA PRO A 59 -25.64 5.45 -0.92
C PRO A 59 -26.57 6.40 -0.18
N VAL A 60 -27.89 6.28 -0.36
CA VAL A 60 -28.89 7.15 0.27
C VAL A 60 -28.91 6.97 1.78
N LEU A 61 -28.54 5.80 2.28
CA LEU A 61 -28.61 5.46 3.71
C LEU A 61 -27.34 5.82 4.49
N LYS A 62 -26.26 6.27 3.85
CA LYS A 62 -24.96 6.54 4.50
C LYS A 62 -25.07 7.31 5.81
N ASN A 63 -25.61 8.53 5.76
CA ASN A 63 -25.63 9.44 6.91
C ASN A 63 -26.44 8.87 8.08
N ARG A 64 -27.42 8.01 7.79
CA ARG A 64 -28.23 7.35 8.81
C ARG A 64 -27.48 6.18 9.43
N LEU A 65 -26.92 5.31 8.60
CA LEU A 65 -26.15 4.13 9.01
C LEU A 65 -24.90 4.48 9.84
N ASP A 66 -24.32 5.67 9.64
CA ASP A 66 -23.22 6.17 10.47
C ASP A 66 -23.64 6.53 11.91
N THR A 67 -24.95 6.64 12.18
CA THR A 67 -25.48 7.12 13.48
C THR A 67 -26.53 6.21 14.12
N GLU A 68 -27.11 5.29 13.33
CA GLU A 68 -28.20 4.41 13.74
C GLU A 68 -27.77 2.95 13.59
N ASP A 69 -28.02 2.15 14.64
CA ASP A 69 -27.84 0.70 14.56
C ASP A 69 -28.98 0.03 13.78
N VAL A 70 -28.66 -1.05 13.09
CA VAL A 70 -29.57 -1.85 12.27
C VAL A 70 -29.78 -3.23 12.90
N SER A 71 -31.02 -3.68 12.97
CA SER A 71 -31.33 -5.08 13.30
C SER A 71 -31.43 -5.90 12.01
N VAL A 72 -30.72 -7.02 11.93
CA VAL A 72 -30.65 -7.85 10.72
C VAL A 72 -31.06 -9.28 11.04
N GLY A 73 -32.15 -9.74 10.43
CA GLY A 73 -32.51 -11.15 10.35
C GLY A 73 -31.95 -11.77 9.06
N ILE A 74 -31.30 -12.92 9.15
CA ILE A 74 -30.73 -13.64 8.01
C ILE A 74 -31.23 -15.09 8.01
N THR A 75 -31.64 -15.57 6.84
CA THR A 75 -32.06 -16.94 6.62
C THR A 75 -31.24 -17.53 5.47
N ILE A 76 -30.59 -18.66 5.70
CA ILE A 76 -29.80 -19.41 4.71
C ILE A 76 -30.35 -20.82 4.63
N TRP A 77 -30.66 -21.30 3.43
CA TRP A 77 -31.23 -22.65 3.26
C TRP A 77 -30.77 -23.34 1.99
N SER A 78 -30.82 -24.66 1.99
CA SER A 78 -30.63 -25.49 0.79
C SER A 78 -31.90 -26.28 0.47
N ASP A 79 -32.03 -26.71 -0.79
CA ASP A 79 -33.19 -27.48 -1.26
C ASP A 79 -33.34 -28.84 -0.54
N ASP A 80 -32.25 -29.38 0.02
CA ASP A 80 -32.25 -30.65 0.78
C ASP A 80 -32.63 -30.47 2.26
N GLY A 81 -32.99 -29.27 2.70
CA GLY A 81 -33.50 -28.99 4.04
C GLY A 81 -32.47 -28.54 5.08
N GLU A 82 -31.21 -28.30 4.71
CA GLU A 82 -30.30 -27.55 5.59
C GLU A 82 -30.79 -26.11 5.70
N TYR A 83 -30.81 -25.58 6.93
CA TYR A 83 -31.46 -24.31 7.25
C TYR A 83 -30.75 -23.64 8.42
N TYR A 84 -30.52 -22.35 8.30
CA TYR A 84 -29.99 -21.46 9.32
C TYR A 84 -30.83 -20.18 9.31
N ASP A 85 -31.24 -19.73 10.50
CA ASP A 85 -32.07 -18.54 10.65
C ASP A 85 -31.73 -17.87 11.96
N ALA A 86 -31.27 -16.63 11.90
CA ALA A 86 -30.79 -15.91 13.06
C ALA A 86 -31.07 -14.41 12.93
N VAL A 87 -31.24 -13.77 14.08
CA VAL A 87 -31.37 -12.31 14.18
C VAL A 87 -30.15 -11.78 14.92
N SER A 88 -29.57 -10.71 14.39
CA SER A 88 -28.46 -10.02 15.05
C SER A 88 -28.97 -9.17 16.22
N GLN A 89 -28.09 -8.92 17.20
CA GLN A 89 -28.25 -7.72 18.01
C GLN A 89 -28.13 -6.47 17.12
N PRO A 90 -28.60 -5.27 17.52
CA PRO A 90 -28.40 -4.06 16.73
C PRO A 90 -26.91 -3.86 16.39
N LEU A 91 -26.63 -3.67 15.10
CA LEU A 91 -25.28 -3.55 14.54
C LEU A 91 -25.10 -2.17 13.92
N SER A 92 -23.94 -1.55 14.14
CA SER A 92 -23.51 -0.43 13.31
C SER A 92 -23.03 -1.00 11.97
N ILE A 93 -23.69 -0.62 10.87
CA ILE A 93 -23.38 -1.01 9.48
C ILE A 93 -22.89 0.24 8.75
N HIS A 94 -21.99 0.09 7.78
CA HIS A 94 -21.46 1.22 7.00
C HIS A 94 -21.66 1.02 5.49
N THR A 95 -21.40 2.08 4.71
CA THR A 95 -21.55 2.10 3.24
C THR A 95 -20.22 2.04 2.46
N ASN A 96 -19.10 2.01 3.17
CA ASN A 96 -17.73 2.06 2.64
C ASN A 96 -16.87 0.88 3.11
N GLY A 97 -17.47 -0.16 3.69
CA GLY A 97 -16.75 -1.32 4.19
C GLY A 97 -17.59 -2.24 5.06
N TYR A 98 -17.09 -3.46 5.25
CA TYR A 98 -17.73 -4.46 6.08
C TYR A 98 -17.58 -4.15 7.57
N THR A 99 -18.56 -4.54 8.36
CA THR A 99 -18.49 -4.44 9.82
C THR A 99 -17.35 -5.30 10.41
N SER A 100 -16.86 -4.90 11.59
CA SER A 100 -15.88 -5.70 12.33
C SER A 100 -16.49 -7.02 12.82
N THR A 101 -15.69 -8.09 12.82
CA THR A 101 -16.08 -9.38 13.41
C THR A 101 -16.37 -9.28 14.91
N GLU A 102 -15.76 -8.32 15.61
CA GLU A 102 -15.99 -8.07 17.04
C GLU A 102 -17.37 -7.48 17.32
N ASN A 103 -17.92 -6.75 16.34
CA ASN A 103 -19.19 -6.05 16.45
C ASN A 103 -20.37 -6.91 15.97
N THR A 104 -20.12 -8.07 15.35
CA THR A 104 -21.17 -8.93 14.80
C THR A 104 -21.48 -10.09 15.73
N ARG A 105 -22.72 -10.10 16.23
CA ARG A 105 -23.23 -11.18 17.09
C ARG A 105 -24.59 -11.64 16.55
N PHE A 106 -24.56 -12.73 15.81
CA PHE A 106 -25.75 -13.54 15.54
C PHE A 106 -25.85 -14.62 16.61
N GLU A 107 -27.07 -14.92 17.00
CA GLU A 107 -27.35 -16.12 17.80
C GLU A 107 -27.06 -17.37 16.96
N ASP A 108 -26.73 -18.48 17.61
CA ASP A 108 -26.52 -19.80 16.99
C ASP A 108 -25.34 -19.94 15.99
N LEU A 109 -24.32 -19.07 16.10
CA LEU A 109 -23.00 -19.31 15.50
C LEU A 109 -22.10 -20.17 16.42
N PRO A 110 -21.28 -21.08 15.87
CA PRO A 110 -21.08 -21.35 14.45
C PRO A 110 -22.11 -22.32 13.85
N PHE A 111 -22.34 -22.24 12.53
CA PHE A 111 -23.16 -23.20 11.79
C PHE A 111 -22.39 -23.80 10.60
N ASN A 112 -22.79 -24.99 10.15
CA ASN A 112 -22.09 -25.71 9.10
C ASN A 112 -22.76 -25.57 7.73
N LEU A 113 -21.93 -25.55 6.70
CA LEU A 113 -22.29 -25.64 5.28
C LEU A 113 -21.58 -26.83 4.65
N THR A 114 -22.20 -27.43 3.63
CA THR A 114 -21.58 -28.48 2.81
C THR A 114 -20.86 -27.82 1.63
N VAL A 115 -19.52 -27.90 1.60
CA VAL A 115 -18.71 -27.30 0.52
C VAL A 115 -19.11 -27.86 -0.85
N GLY A 116 -19.26 -26.96 -1.83
CA GLY A 116 -19.69 -27.27 -3.19
C GLY A 116 -21.21 -27.38 -3.37
N LYS A 117 -21.99 -27.29 -2.29
CA LYS A 117 -23.45 -27.26 -2.33
C LYS A 117 -23.97 -25.83 -2.52
N GLN A 118 -25.10 -25.70 -3.20
CA GLN A 118 -25.76 -24.42 -3.43
C GLN A 118 -26.72 -24.10 -2.27
N TYR A 119 -26.69 -22.86 -1.82
CA TYR A 119 -27.57 -22.31 -0.79
C TYR A 119 -28.27 -21.07 -1.33
N ASN A 120 -29.45 -20.83 -0.79
CA ASN A 120 -30.20 -19.60 -0.94
C ASN A 120 -30.04 -18.76 0.33
N ILE A 121 -30.13 -17.45 0.19
CA ILE A 121 -30.02 -16.48 1.28
C ILE A 121 -31.08 -15.39 1.14
N ALA A 122 -31.73 -15.08 2.24
CA ALA A 122 -32.65 -13.97 2.39
C ALA A 122 -32.36 -13.22 3.68
N TYR A 123 -32.73 -11.95 3.73
CA TYR A 123 -32.59 -11.14 4.92
C TYR A 123 -33.73 -10.14 5.07
N SER A 124 -33.91 -9.67 6.29
CA SER A 124 -34.74 -8.51 6.63
C SER A 124 -33.92 -7.60 7.53
N ALA A 125 -33.70 -6.37 7.12
CA ALA A 125 -32.95 -5.40 7.89
C ALA A 125 -33.73 -4.09 8.03
N GLN A 126 -33.74 -3.51 9.22
CA GLN A 126 -34.50 -2.29 9.52
C GLN A 126 -33.74 -1.38 10.49
N LEU A 127 -33.89 -0.08 10.29
CA LEU A 127 -33.49 0.97 11.24
C LEU A 127 -34.47 1.02 12.41
N GLN A 128 -34.11 1.75 13.46
CA GLN A 128 -34.92 1.85 14.69
C GLN A 128 -36.33 2.43 14.45
N ASP A 129 -36.50 3.24 13.40
CA ASP A 129 -37.79 3.82 13.01
C ASP A 129 -38.62 2.92 12.06
N GLY A 130 -38.13 1.72 11.75
CA GLY A 130 -38.77 0.76 10.84
C GLY A 130 -38.48 1.00 9.36
N THR A 131 -37.59 1.94 9.01
CA THR A 131 -37.13 2.11 7.62
C THR A 131 -36.39 0.84 7.18
N PRO A 132 -36.78 0.20 6.07
CA PRO A 132 -36.07 -0.96 5.55
C PRO A 132 -34.67 -0.58 5.09
N VAL A 133 -33.71 -1.46 5.37
CA VAL A 133 -32.33 -1.36 4.93
C VAL A 133 -32.10 -2.43 3.86
N ASP A 134 -32.26 -2.02 2.61
CA ASP A 134 -32.04 -2.88 1.44
C ASP A 134 -30.57 -2.81 0.96
N GLN A 135 -30.18 -3.66 0.01
CA GLN A 135 -28.84 -3.69 -0.61
C GLN A 135 -27.67 -4.11 0.32
N LEU A 136 -27.93 -4.97 1.30
CA LEU A 136 -26.87 -5.58 2.10
C LEU A 136 -26.07 -6.61 1.30
N SER A 137 -24.75 -6.57 1.46
CA SER A 137 -23.83 -7.66 1.09
C SER A 137 -23.27 -8.30 2.35
N PHE A 138 -23.06 -9.61 2.30
CA PHE A 138 -22.60 -10.40 3.43
C PHE A 138 -21.25 -11.05 3.12
N LEU A 139 -20.42 -11.15 4.14
CA LEU A 139 -19.28 -12.06 4.17
C LEU A 139 -19.50 -13.06 5.29
N LEU A 140 -19.49 -14.33 4.92
CA LEU A 140 -19.48 -15.45 5.85
C LEU A 140 -18.02 -15.82 6.10
N TYR A 141 -17.57 -15.72 7.34
CA TYR A 141 -16.21 -16.09 7.74
C TYR A 141 -16.19 -17.44 8.42
N GLY A 142 -15.28 -18.30 8.00
CA GLY A 142 -15.05 -19.60 8.61
C GLY A 142 -13.85 -19.66 9.54
N ASP A 143 -13.09 -20.74 9.44
CA ASP A 143 -11.87 -20.94 10.21
C ASP A 143 -10.78 -19.89 9.89
N ASN A 144 -9.87 -19.73 10.84
CA ASN A 144 -8.71 -18.86 10.67
C ASN A 144 -7.85 -19.34 9.50
N ARG A 145 -7.41 -18.39 8.69
CA ARG A 145 -6.48 -18.59 7.58
C ARG A 145 -5.18 -17.86 7.89
N SER A 146 -4.10 -18.62 8.06
CA SER A 146 -2.76 -18.05 8.26
C SER A 146 -2.14 -17.64 6.92
N VAL A 147 -1.41 -16.52 6.90
CA VAL A 147 -0.56 -16.12 5.76
C VAL A 147 0.91 -16.49 5.94
N ASP A 148 1.22 -17.41 6.86
CA ASP A 148 2.58 -17.90 7.16
C ASP A 148 3.41 -18.25 5.92
N LEU A 149 2.79 -18.91 4.93
CA LEU A 149 3.48 -19.26 3.69
C LEU A 149 3.90 -18.00 2.92
N TYR A 150 3.04 -17.00 2.86
CA TYR A 150 3.30 -15.74 2.17
C TYR A 150 4.34 -14.91 2.91
N SER A 151 4.25 -14.80 4.24
CA SER A 151 5.27 -14.12 5.04
C SER A 151 6.62 -14.81 4.93
N PHE A 152 6.67 -16.15 4.87
CA PHE A 152 7.90 -16.90 4.60
C PHE A 152 8.45 -16.63 3.20
N VAL A 153 7.60 -16.55 2.17
CA VAL A 153 8.02 -16.20 0.80
C VAL A 153 8.62 -14.79 0.75
N LEU A 154 8.08 -13.80 1.46
CA LEU A 154 8.68 -12.45 1.57
C LEU A 154 10.10 -12.52 2.13
N ILE A 155 10.32 -13.34 3.15
CA ILE A 155 11.64 -13.53 3.77
C ILE A 155 12.62 -14.19 2.80
N LEU A 156 12.17 -15.18 2.02
CA LEU A 156 12.97 -15.79 0.96
C LEU A 156 13.32 -14.78 -0.15
N MET A 157 12.40 -13.89 -0.51
CA MET A 157 12.66 -12.83 -1.50
C MET A 157 13.73 -11.86 -1.01
N ILE A 158 13.74 -11.50 0.27
CA ILE A 158 14.77 -10.64 0.87
C ILE A 158 16.12 -11.36 0.92
N ALA A 159 16.12 -12.64 1.29
CA ALA A 159 17.30 -13.48 1.20
C ALA A 159 17.85 -13.54 -0.23
N LEU A 160 16.96 -13.63 -1.24
CA LEU A 160 17.34 -13.59 -2.65
C LEU A 160 17.96 -12.25 -3.04
N VAL A 161 17.40 -11.12 -2.59
CA VAL A 161 17.99 -9.78 -2.78
C VAL A 161 19.42 -9.73 -2.21
N PHE A 162 19.64 -10.21 -0.99
CA PHE A 162 20.98 -10.29 -0.41
C PHE A 162 21.91 -11.23 -1.19
N ALA A 163 21.40 -12.38 -1.64
CA ALA A 163 22.18 -13.32 -2.42
C ALA A 163 22.64 -12.70 -3.74
N LEU A 164 21.76 -11.99 -4.44
CA LEU A 164 22.07 -11.25 -5.65
C LEU A 164 23.15 -10.19 -5.38
N MET A 165 23.07 -9.47 -4.27
CA MET A 165 24.06 -8.45 -3.91
C MET A 165 25.45 -9.02 -3.56
N ILE A 166 25.50 -10.15 -2.85
CA ILE A 166 26.74 -10.74 -2.32
C ILE A 166 27.47 -11.62 -3.35
N PHE A 167 26.72 -12.44 -4.09
CA PHE A 167 27.29 -13.52 -4.90
C PHE A 167 27.41 -13.20 -6.39
N THR A 168 26.61 -12.28 -6.94
CA THR A 168 26.65 -12.03 -8.38
C THR A 168 27.77 -11.06 -8.78
N PRO A 169 28.56 -11.38 -9.83
CA PRO A 169 29.56 -10.48 -10.39
C PRO A 169 28.98 -9.58 -11.51
N TRP A 170 27.65 -9.54 -11.66
CA TRP A 170 26.98 -8.87 -12.77
C TRP A 170 27.23 -7.35 -12.80
N LYS A 171 27.01 -6.77 -13.98
CA LYS A 171 26.98 -5.31 -14.16
C LYS A 171 25.95 -4.70 -13.23
N PHE A 172 26.26 -3.52 -12.70
CA PHE A 172 25.43 -2.84 -11.70
C PHE A 172 23.99 -2.70 -12.17
N GLU A 173 23.77 -2.33 -13.43
CA GLU A 173 22.47 -2.07 -14.04
C GLU A 173 21.59 -3.33 -14.06
N VAL A 174 22.16 -4.48 -14.42
CA VAL A 174 21.44 -5.76 -14.47
C VAL A 174 21.06 -6.19 -13.05
N ARG A 175 22.01 -6.09 -12.12
CA ARG A 175 21.78 -6.44 -10.71
C ARG A 175 20.76 -5.52 -10.06
N PHE A 176 20.88 -4.20 -10.29
CA PHE A 176 19.93 -3.19 -9.81
C PHE A 176 18.53 -3.47 -10.34
N SER A 177 18.38 -3.76 -11.64
CA SER A 177 17.08 -4.05 -12.25
C SER A 177 16.36 -5.19 -11.55
N LEU A 178 17.09 -6.28 -11.25
CA LEU A 178 16.53 -7.44 -10.56
C LEU A 178 16.24 -7.17 -9.08
N VAL A 179 17.13 -6.47 -8.38
CA VAL A 179 16.90 -6.08 -6.98
C VAL A 179 15.68 -5.17 -6.88
N TRP A 180 15.59 -4.16 -7.75
CA TRP A 180 14.48 -3.22 -7.77
C TRP A 180 13.15 -3.92 -8.09
N ALA A 181 13.14 -4.85 -9.05
CA ALA A 181 11.95 -5.67 -9.34
C ALA A 181 11.52 -6.53 -8.14
N LEU A 182 12.46 -7.16 -7.42
CA LEU A 182 12.14 -7.93 -6.21
C LEU A 182 11.61 -7.03 -5.09
N MET A 183 12.20 -5.86 -4.89
CA MET A 183 11.73 -4.88 -3.90
C MET A 183 10.35 -4.32 -4.25
N LEU A 184 10.05 -4.14 -5.53
CA LEU A 184 8.72 -3.74 -5.99
C LEU A 184 7.67 -4.80 -5.65
N VAL A 185 7.99 -6.09 -5.83
CA VAL A 185 7.08 -7.16 -5.40
C VAL A 185 6.88 -7.18 -3.88
N LEU A 186 7.93 -6.88 -3.10
CA LEU A 186 7.79 -6.74 -1.64
C LEU A 186 6.87 -5.56 -1.28
N ALA A 187 7.07 -4.40 -1.91
CA ALA A 187 6.22 -3.22 -1.70
C ALA A 187 4.77 -3.47 -2.11
N MET A 188 4.54 -4.18 -3.22
CA MET A 188 3.21 -4.56 -3.69
C MET A 188 2.38 -5.27 -2.64
N VAL A 189 2.98 -6.16 -1.87
CA VAL A 189 2.24 -6.94 -0.87
C VAL A 189 1.61 -6.03 0.19
N ILE A 190 2.22 -4.87 0.45
CA ILE A 190 1.83 -3.90 1.48
C ILE A 190 0.91 -2.81 0.93
N MET A 191 1.05 -2.45 -0.35
CA MET A 191 0.28 -1.36 -0.97
C MET A 191 -1.25 -1.46 -0.78
N PRO A 192 -1.90 -2.64 -0.83
CA PRO A 192 -3.34 -2.75 -0.54
C PRO A 192 -3.73 -2.27 0.86
N GLY A 193 -2.85 -2.38 1.85
CA GLY A 193 -3.08 -1.83 3.20
C GLY A 193 -3.27 -0.31 3.18
N LEU A 194 -2.60 0.40 2.28
CA LEU A 194 -2.75 1.86 2.12
C LEU A 194 -4.09 2.30 1.52
N MET A 195 -4.88 1.38 0.97
CA MET A 195 -6.21 1.67 0.42
C MET A 195 -7.34 1.51 1.46
N THR A 196 -7.01 1.10 2.69
CA THR A 196 -7.97 0.78 3.76
C THR A 196 -8.08 1.91 4.79
N ASP A 197 -9.20 1.96 5.52
CA ASP A 197 -9.44 2.99 6.54
C ASP A 197 -8.46 2.95 7.71
N ARG A 198 -7.85 1.82 8.07
CA ARG A 198 -6.79 1.86 9.11
C ARG A 198 -5.48 2.51 8.63
N GLY A 199 -5.31 2.64 7.31
CA GLY A 199 -4.31 3.55 6.75
C GLY A 199 -4.65 5.03 7.01
N SER A 200 -5.91 5.38 7.30
CA SER A 200 -6.41 6.76 7.40
C SER A 200 -5.91 7.54 8.60
N ASP A 201 -5.29 6.88 9.58
CA ASP A 201 -4.54 7.61 10.63
C ASP A 201 -3.27 8.26 10.04
N SER A 202 -2.96 8.02 8.77
CA SER A 202 -1.91 8.70 8.02
C SER A 202 -2.48 9.49 6.84
N ALA A 203 -2.12 10.78 6.77
CA ALA A 203 -2.38 11.65 5.61
C ALA A 203 -1.91 11.05 4.27
N LEU A 204 -1.04 10.05 4.34
CA LEU A 204 -0.52 9.29 3.22
C LEU A 204 -1.56 8.37 2.57
N ALA A 205 -2.31 7.60 3.36
CA ALA A 205 -3.36 6.72 2.83
C ALA A 205 -4.47 7.56 2.20
N ASP A 206 -4.83 8.68 2.83
CA ASP A 206 -5.79 9.64 2.27
C ASP A 206 -5.33 10.20 0.93
N SER A 207 -4.06 10.59 0.84
CA SER A 207 -3.47 11.08 -0.42
C SER A 207 -3.48 10.01 -1.51
N GLU A 208 -3.18 8.75 -1.18
CA GLU A 208 -3.17 7.66 -2.15
C GLU A 208 -4.60 7.27 -2.59
N ARG A 209 -5.57 7.24 -1.67
CA ARG A 209 -6.99 7.03 -1.98
C ARG A 209 -7.53 8.14 -2.88
N SER A 210 -7.20 9.40 -2.60
CA SER A 210 -7.57 10.54 -3.44
C SER A 210 -6.96 10.42 -4.84
N ALA A 211 -5.67 10.07 -4.94
CA ALA A 211 -5.01 9.90 -6.22
C ALA A 211 -5.59 8.74 -7.06
N PHE A 212 -5.97 7.64 -6.39
CA PHE A 212 -6.70 6.54 -7.02
C PHE A 212 -8.08 6.99 -7.49
N ALA A 213 -8.84 7.68 -6.62
CA ALA A 213 -10.17 8.21 -6.92
C ALA A 213 -10.12 9.08 -8.18
N THR A 214 -9.17 10.00 -8.25
CA THR A 214 -8.96 10.88 -9.41
C THR A 214 -8.66 10.08 -10.69
N SER A 215 -7.80 9.06 -10.60
CA SER A 215 -7.50 8.18 -11.75
C SER A 215 -8.71 7.38 -12.21
N TYR A 216 -9.54 6.90 -11.29
CA TYR A 216 -10.75 6.16 -11.58
C TYR A 216 -11.85 7.08 -12.16
N ALA A 217 -12.00 8.30 -11.64
CA ALA A 217 -12.92 9.31 -12.17
C ALA A 217 -12.53 9.75 -13.61
N MET A 218 -11.24 9.90 -13.89
CA MET A 218 -10.76 10.10 -15.27
C MET A 218 -11.14 8.91 -16.15
N SER A 219 -10.98 7.69 -15.66
CA SER A 219 -11.39 6.48 -16.37
C SER A 219 -12.89 6.45 -16.68
N ASN A 220 -13.75 6.84 -15.73
CA ASN A 220 -15.19 7.01 -15.97
C ASN A 220 -15.46 7.97 -17.13
N GLY A 221 -14.79 9.14 -17.13
CA GLY A 221 -14.90 10.11 -18.21
C GLY A 221 -14.49 9.56 -19.57
N ILE A 222 -13.41 8.79 -19.64
CA ILE A 222 -12.94 8.17 -20.90
C ILE A 222 -13.93 7.11 -21.40
N LEU A 223 -14.54 6.36 -20.48
CA LEU A 223 -15.55 5.34 -20.80
C LEU A 223 -16.97 5.92 -21.00
N GLY A 224 -17.15 7.23 -20.85
CA GLY A 224 -18.43 7.90 -21.04
C GLY A 224 -19.44 7.72 -19.90
N SER A 225 -18.98 7.32 -18.71
CA SER A 225 -19.84 7.23 -17.51
C SER A 225 -19.66 8.46 -16.61
N GLU A 226 -20.62 8.64 -15.70
CA GLU A 226 -20.56 9.69 -14.68
C GLU A 226 -19.28 9.55 -13.83
N LYS A 227 -18.62 10.68 -13.56
CA LYS A 227 -17.31 10.70 -12.92
C LYS A 227 -17.44 10.65 -11.40
N THR A 228 -18.13 11.66 -10.86
CA THR A 228 -18.31 11.92 -9.44
C THR A 228 -19.71 12.45 -9.17
N ASP A 229 -20.17 12.29 -7.93
CA ASP A 229 -21.34 12.99 -7.43
C ASP A 229 -21.04 14.49 -7.17
N ASP A 230 -22.04 15.22 -6.66
CA ASP A 230 -21.94 16.65 -6.35
C ASP A 230 -20.94 16.95 -5.21
N GLU A 231 -20.59 15.95 -4.39
CA GLU A 231 -19.64 16.09 -3.28
C GLU A 231 -18.21 15.66 -3.65
N GLY A 232 -17.99 15.19 -4.89
CA GLY A 232 -16.69 14.74 -5.41
C GLY A 232 -16.37 13.27 -5.16
N TYR A 233 -17.31 12.46 -4.69
CA TYR A 233 -17.13 11.01 -4.54
C TYR A 233 -17.29 10.29 -5.86
N VAL A 234 -16.48 9.26 -6.08
CA VAL A 234 -16.38 8.59 -7.37
C VAL A 234 -17.42 7.49 -7.52
N TYR A 235 -18.04 7.41 -8.70
CA TYR A 235 -18.85 6.27 -9.08
C TYR A 235 -17.97 5.06 -9.41
N ILE A 236 -18.06 3.99 -8.64
CA ILE A 236 -17.20 2.81 -8.77
C ILE A 236 -18.05 1.57 -9.04
N LYS A 237 -17.77 0.87 -10.15
CA LYS A 237 -18.56 -0.28 -10.58
C LYS A 237 -18.22 -1.56 -9.82
N GLU A 238 -16.94 -1.81 -9.54
CA GLU A 238 -16.46 -3.03 -8.90
C GLU A 238 -16.70 -3.00 -7.37
N SER A 239 -17.48 -3.97 -6.86
CA SER A 239 -17.80 -4.09 -5.43
C SER A 239 -16.55 -4.22 -4.54
N GLY A 240 -15.51 -4.88 -5.03
CA GLY A 240 -14.26 -5.08 -4.29
C GLY A 240 -13.46 -3.80 -4.07
N ILE A 241 -13.63 -2.80 -4.94
CA ILE A 241 -13.04 -1.48 -4.76
C ILE A 241 -13.92 -0.68 -3.80
N ARG A 242 -15.25 -0.68 -3.98
CA ARG A 242 -16.16 0.07 -3.09
C ARG A 242 -16.03 -0.34 -1.61
N ASN A 243 -15.94 -1.65 -1.37
CA ASN A 243 -16.04 -2.23 -0.04
C ASN A 243 -14.66 -2.58 0.56
N ILE A 244 -13.60 -1.86 0.15
CA ILE A 244 -12.23 -2.08 0.64
C ILE A 244 -11.96 -1.43 2.01
N GLY A 245 -12.82 -0.53 2.48
CA GLY A 245 -12.74 0.13 3.79
C GLY A 245 -13.17 -0.74 4.97
N TYR A 246 -13.07 -0.18 6.19
CA TYR A 246 -13.48 -0.77 7.49
C TYR A 246 -13.12 -2.23 7.79
N ASN A 247 -11.96 -2.70 7.32
CA ASN A 247 -11.51 -4.07 7.60
C ASN A 247 -10.49 -4.11 8.78
N ILE A 248 -10.54 -5.17 9.59
CA ILE A 248 -9.56 -5.46 10.65
C ILE A 248 -8.20 -5.89 10.07
N TYR A 249 -7.14 -5.84 10.90
CA TYR A 249 -5.77 -6.23 10.52
C TYR A 249 -5.72 -7.60 9.82
N GLY A 250 -4.96 -7.71 8.73
CA GLY A 250 -4.75 -8.92 7.92
C GLY A 250 -5.86 -9.29 6.93
N VAL A 251 -7.12 -8.95 7.21
CA VAL A 251 -8.27 -9.30 6.35
C VAL A 251 -8.18 -8.68 4.94
N PRO A 252 -7.84 -7.38 4.77
CA PRO A 252 -7.66 -6.79 3.43
C PRO A 252 -6.59 -7.47 2.61
N LEU A 253 -5.47 -7.81 3.24
CA LEU A 253 -4.34 -8.46 2.56
C LEU A 253 -4.72 -9.87 2.13
N ILE A 254 -5.38 -10.63 3.00
CA ILE A 254 -5.85 -11.98 2.70
C ILE A 254 -6.89 -11.96 1.59
N ARG A 255 -7.89 -11.10 1.68
CA ARG A 255 -8.93 -10.96 0.65
C ARG A 255 -8.31 -10.55 -0.69
N PHE A 256 -7.48 -9.50 -0.67
CA PHE A 256 -6.85 -8.98 -1.87
C PHE A 256 -5.91 -9.98 -2.54
N TRP A 257 -5.15 -10.79 -1.78
CA TRP A 257 -4.18 -11.72 -2.39
C TRP A 257 -4.71 -13.14 -2.58
N LEU A 258 -5.67 -13.58 -1.78
CA LEU A 258 -6.04 -15.00 -1.65
C LEU A 258 -7.48 -15.35 -2.01
N ASP A 259 -8.34 -14.36 -2.25
CA ASP A 259 -9.72 -14.59 -2.68
C ASP A 259 -9.98 -13.95 -4.05
N ASP A 260 -9.89 -14.75 -5.12
CA ASP A 260 -10.13 -14.29 -6.49
C ASP A 260 -11.61 -14.20 -6.86
N SER A 261 -12.51 -14.70 -6.02
CA SER A 261 -13.95 -14.64 -6.25
C SER A 261 -14.58 -13.34 -5.73
N TYR A 262 -14.06 -12.80 -4.63
CA TYR A 262 -14.57 -11.58 -4.03
C TYR A 262 -14.47 -10.36 -4.96
N GLY A 263 -15.44 -9.45 -4.86
CA GLY A 263 -15.25 -8.06 -5.29
C GLY A 263 -15.32 -7.81 -6.80
N ASN A 264 -15.65 -8.83 -7.60
CA ASN A 264 -15.71 -8.75 -9.05
C ASN A 264 -17.13 -8.46 -9.59
N CYS A 265 -18.12 -8.31 -8.70
CA CYS A 265 -19.47 -7.92 -9.08
C CYS A 265 -19.50 -6.45 -9.52
N ARG A 266 -20.23 -6.18 -10.59
CA ARG A 266 -20.29 -4.87 -11.24
C ARG A 266 -21.70 -4.31 -11.21
N SER A 267 -21.84 -3.12 -10.65
CA SER A 267 -23.11 -2.40 -10.58
C SER A 267 -22.91 -0.95 -11.01
N GLU A 268 -23.77 -0.47 -11.90
CA GLU A 268 -23.72 0.92 -12.37
C GLU A 268 -24.41 1.87 -11.38
N GLY A 269 -24.03 3.15 -11.40
CA GLY A 269 -24.64 4.19 -10.56
C GLY A 269 -24.27 4.16 -9.08
N GLN A 270 -23.37 3.27 -8.66
CA GLN A 270 -22.95 3.15 -7.27
C GLN A 270 -21.80 4.11 -6.93
N VAL A 271 -22.02 4.98 -5.96
CA VAL A 271 -21.01 5.92 -5.42
C VAL A 271 -20.20 5.22 -4.33
N SER A 272 -18.90 5.49 -4.28
CA SER A 272 -18.04 5.02 -3.18
C SER A 272 -17.64 6.18 -2.27
N TYR A 273 -18.18 6.22 -1.05
CA TYR A 273 -17.86 7.28 -0.08
C TYR A 273 -16.48 7.17 0.55
N LEU A 274 -15.74 6.10 0.23
CA LEU A 274 -14.33 5.96 0.56
C LEU A 274 -13.42 6.79 -0.35
N PHE A 275 -13.84 7.04 -1.60
CA PHE A 275 -12.99 7.55 -2.66
C PHE A 275 -13.51 8.89 -3.15
N LYS A 276 -12.88 9.96 -2.64
CA LYS A 276 -13.16 11.33 -3.02
C LYS A 276 -12.01 11.88 -3.86
N THR A 277 -12.33 12.54 -4.97
CA THR A 277 -11.32 13.21 -5.80
C THR A 277 -10.86 14.50 -5.14
N ASP A 278 -9.61 14.88 -5.39
CA ASP A 278 -9.11 16.22 -5.18
C ASP A 278 -9.37 17.13 -6.39
N ASP A 279 -9.64 18.41 -6.17
CA ASP A 279 -9.93 19.41 -7.21
C ASP A 279 -8.69 19.78 -8.07
N GLY A 280 -7.59 19.04 -7.94
CA GLY A 280 -6.31 19.36 -8.56
C GLY A 280 -6.20 18.93 -10.03
N LEU A 281 -5.21 19.49 -10.74
CA LEU A 281 -4.85 19.04 -12.08
C LEU A 281 -3.83 17.90 -12.01
N HIS A 282 -4.30 16.65 -12.03
CA HIS A 282 -3.44 15.46 -11.87
C HIS A 282 -2.89 14.93 -13.20
N LEU A 283 -2.13 15.74 -13.96
CA LEU A 283 -1.55 15.28 -15.23
C LEU A 283 -0.63 14.05 -15.09
N LEU A 284 0.02 13.91 -13.93
CA LEU A 284 0.91 12.79 -13.65
C LEU A 284 0.16 11.47 -13.37
N SER A 285 -1.15 11.50 -13.09
CA SER A 285 -1.97 10.29 -12.89
C SER A 285 -2.56 9.73 -14.19
N VAL A 286 -2.44 10.46 -15.31
CA VAL A 286 -2.95 10.05 -16.63
C VAL A 286 -2.49 8.64 -17.05
N PRO A 287 -1.21 8.25 -16.89
CA PRO A 287 -0.80 6.88 -17.23
C PRO A 287 -1.56 5.81 -16.46
N SER A 288 -1.78 6.03 -15.15
CA SER A 288 -2.57 5.13 -14.31
C SER A 288 -4.04 5.11 -14.73
N ALA A 289 -4.63 6.27 -15.01
CA ALA A 289 -6.00 6.36 -15.52
C ALA A 289 -6.21 5.61 -16.84
N LEU A 290 -5.24 5.66 -17.77
CA LEU A 290 -5.30 4.92 -19.04
C LEU A 290 -5.25 3.41 -18.84
N VAL A 291 -4.40 2.92 -17.95
CA VAL A 291 -4.32 1.49 -17.63
C VAL A 291 -5.57 1.00 -16.92
N VAL A 292 -6.07 1.77 -15.94
CA VAL A 292 -7.34 1.50 -15.27
C VAL A 292 -8.49 1.44 -16.29
N THR A 293 -8.53 2.37 -17.24
CA THR A 293 -9.52 2.40 -18.33
C THR A 293 -9.45 1.13 -19.19
N ALA A 294 -8.25 0.75 -19.64
CA ALA A 294 -8.07 -0.44 -20.48
C ALA A 294 -8.53 -1.72 -19.76
N LEU A 295 -8.20 -1.86 -18.47
CA LEU A 295 -8.57 -3.02 -17.67
C LEU A 295 -10.08 -3.09 -17.38
N ARG A 296 -10.70 -1.94 -17.10
CA ARG A 296 -12.15 -1.86 -16.93
C ARG A 296 -12.90 -2.18 -18.23
N ALA A 297 -12.36 -1.74 -19.37
CA ALA A 297 -12.94 -2.01 -20.70
C ALA A 297 -12.95 -3.51 -21.05
N VAL A 298 -11.93 -4.27 -20.62
CA VAL A 298 -11.89 -5.74 -20.79
C VAL A 298 -12.54 -6.51 -19.65
N SER A 299 -13.21 -5.81 -18.73
CA SER A 299 -13.82 -6.38 -17.54
C SER A 299 -12.88 -7.19 -16.64
N ALA A 300 -11.65 -6.71 -16.46
CA ALA A 300 -10.71 -7.31 -15.52
C ALA A 300 -11.25 -7.25 -14.09
N GLY A 301 -10.82 -8.22 -13.28
CA GLY A 301 -11.12 -8.26 -11.84
C GLY A 301 -10.52 -7.07 -11.10
N TYR A 302 -11.13 -6.72 -9.97
CA TYR A 302 -10.87 -5.46 -9.27
C TYR A 302 -9.41 -5.30 -8.80
N LYS A 303 -8.79 -6.40 -8.36
CA LYS A 303 -7.38 -6.45 -7.93
C LYS A 303 -6.44 -6.02 -9.04
N TRP A 304 -6.68 -6.48 -10.27
CA TRP A 304 -5.85 -6.17 -11.42
C TRP A 304 -5.96 -4.70 -11.81
N ILE A 305 -7.15 -4.12 -11.69
CA ILE A 305 -7.37 -2.69 -11.91
C ILE A 305 -6.50 -1.86 -10.96
N ILE A 306 -6.44 -2.24 -9.68
CA ILE A 306 -5.62 -1.57 -8.67
C ILE A 306 -4.11 -1.81 -8.93
N ILE A 307 -3.68 -3.07 -9.02
CA ILE A 307 -2.26 -3.45 -9.15
C ILE A 307 -1.62 -2.80 -10.39
N CYS A 308 -2.30 -2.87 -11.53
CA CYS A 308 -1.73 -2.37 -12.78
C CYS A 308 -1.67 -0.85 -12.84
N GLY A 309 -2.57 -0.15 -12.15
CA GLY A 309 -2.51 1.31 -12.03
C GLY A 309 -1.33 1.79 -11.17
N TRP A 310 -0.94 1.04 -10.14
CA TRP A 310 0.33 1.25 -9.42
C TRP A 310 1.55 0.90 -10.27
N LEU A 311 1.52 -0.25 -10.96
CA LEU A 311 2.65 -0.76 -11.73
C LEU A 311 3.11 0.19 -12.84
N ILE A 312 2.18 0.85 -13.53
CA ILE A 312 2.54 1.69 -14.67
C ILE A 312 3.40 2.89 -14.23
N GLY A 313 3.08 3.51 -13.09
CA GLY A 313 3.92 4.55 -12.50
C GLY A 313 5.32 4.03 -12.19
N ALA A 314 5.41 2.83 -11.63
CA ALA A 314 6.67 2.22 -11.25
C ALA A 314 7.52 1.87 -12.48
N ILE A 315 6.91 1.30 -13.53
CA ILE A 315 7.57 0.98 -14.81
C ILE A 315 8.13 2.26 -15.46
N ILE A 316 7.33 3.32 -15.54
CA ILE A 316 7.77 4.60 -16.12
C ILE A 316 8.94 5.17 -15.32
N THR A 317 8.82 5.20 -14.00
CA THR A 317 9.88 5.69 -13.09
C THR A 317 11.18 4.90 -13.27
N PHE A 318 11.08 3.59 -13.38
CA PHE A 318 12.22 2.70 -13.61
C PHE A 318 12.91 2.96 -14.95
N VAL A 319 12.13 3.13 -16.03
CA VAL A 319 12.66 3.47 -17.36
C VAL A 319 13.40 4.82 -17.30
N LEU A 320 12.84 5.83 -16.64
CA LEU A 320 13.48 7.13 -16.45
C LEU A 320 14.77 7.03 -15.64
N ALA A 321 14.79 6.21 -14.59
CA ALA A 321 16.01 5.95 -13.81
C ALA A 321 17.09 5.28 -14.66
N LEU A 322 16.75 4.29 -15.49
CA LEU A 322 17.70 3.66 -16.42
C LEU A 322 18.23 4.66 -17.45
N ILE A 323 17.40 5.57 -17.96
CA ILE A 323 17.82 6.67 -18.83
C ILE A 323 18.81 7.58 -18.09
N ALA A 324 18.50 8.00 -16.85
CA ALA A 324 19.38 8.82 -16.04
C ALA A 324 20.75 8.16 -15.80
N MET A 325 20.78 6.85 -15.50
CA MET A 325 22.01 6.08 -15.34
C MET A 325 22.84 6.01 -16.63
N ARG A 326 22.19 5.99 -17.81
CA ARG A 326 22.89 6.04 -19.11
C ARG A 326 23.46 7.42 -19.40
N ILE A 327 22.78 8.49 -18.99
CA ILE A 327 23.25 9.87 -19.17
C ILE A 327 24.44 10.17 -18.26
N ALA A 328 24.39 9.75 -16.99
CA ALA A 328 25.43 9.98 -15.98
C ALA A 328 25.98 8.65 -15.42
N PRO A 329 26.82 7.91 -16.19
CA PRO A 329 27.32 6.59 -15.80
C PRO A 329 28.16 6.60 -14.52
N ASP A 330 28.80 7.74 -14.19
CA ASP A 330 29.59 7.89 -12.97
C ASP A 330 28.73 7.99 -11.69
N HIS A 331 27.46 8.38 -11.84
CA HIS A 331 26.51 8.54 -10.74
C HIS A 331 25.44 7.44 -10.68
N LYS A 332 25.52 6.42 -11.54
CA LYS A 332 24.51 5.36 -11.63
C LYS A 332 24.24 4.63 -10.31
N ARG A 333 25.24 4.49 -9.45
CA ARG A 333 25.08 3.86 -8.11
C ARG A 333 24.26 4.72 -7.19
N PHE A 334 24.52 6.03 -7.16
CA PHE A 334 23.74 6.98 -6.38
C PHE A 334 22.28 6.98 -6.82
N ILE A 335 22.04 7.08 -8.13
CA ILE A 335 20.70 7.01 -8.73
C ILE A 335 20.00 5.69 -8.34
N GLY A 336 20.70 4.56 -8.42
CA GLY A 336 20.14 3.25 -8.06
C GLY A 336 19.80 3.13 -6.58
N LEU A 337 20.62 3.69 -5.70
CA LEU A 337 20.34 3.66 -4.26
C LEU A 337 19.17 4.56 -3.86
N ILE A 338 19.00 5.72 -4.51
CA ILE A 338 17.79 6.56 -4.35
C ILE A 338 16.56 5.74 -4.72
N MET A 339 16.60 5.07 -5.88
CA MET A 339 15.49 4.23 -6.36
C MET A 339 15.16 3.03 -5.46
N CYS A 340 16.08 2.62 -4.59
CA CYS A 340 15.87 1.55 -3.62
C CYS A 340 15.37 2.06 -2.26
N LEU A 341 15.25 3.37 -2.04
CA LEU A 341 14.65 3.87 -0.81
C LEU A 341 13.17 3.44 -0.72
N PRO A 342 12.69 3.04 0.47
CA PRO A 342 11.26 2.79 0.71
C PRO A 342 10.36 3.91 0.19
N SER A 343 10.68 5.17 0.50
CA SER A 343 9.93 6.34 -0.01
C SER A 343 9.85 6.42 -1.52
N THR A 344 10.96 6.16 -2.21
CA THR A 344 11.00 6.25 -3.67
C THR A 344 10.27 5.07 -4.30
N LEU A 345 10.34 3.88 -3.69
CA LEU A 345 9.60 2.70 -4.14
C LEU A 345 8.09 2.90 -3.99
N MET A 346 7.64 3.39 -2.84
CA MET A 346 6.22 3.65 -2.59
C MET A 346 5.71 4.79 -3.47
N MET A 347 6.46 5.89 -3.63
CA MET A 347 6.11 6.97 -4.56
C MET A 347 6.13 6.52 -6.02
N ALA A 348 7.05 5.61 -6.40
CA ALA A 348 7.07 5.01 -7.73
C ALA A 348 5.78 4.22 -8.00
N MET A 349 5.22 3.59 -6.96
CA MET A 349 3.98 2.83 -7.04
C MET A 349 2.71 3.65 -6.80
N SER A 350 2.79 4.93 -6.43
CA SER A 350 1.61 5.75 -6.11
C SER A 350 0.82 6.19 -7.35
N TYR A 351 -0.52 6.23 -7.22
CA TYR A 351 -1.42 6.79 -8.25
C TYR A 351 -1.23 8.30 -8.50
N SER A 352 -0.59 9.02 -7.56
CA SER A 352 -0.34 10.46 -7.69
C SER A 352 0.61 10.81 -8.84
N GLY A 353 1.38 9.82 -9.31
CA GLY A 353 2.42 10.02 -10.32
C GLY A 353 3.67 10.73 -9.79
N MET A 354 3.81 10.87 -8.46
CA MET A 354 5.02 11.40 -7.81
C MET A 354 6.28 10.63 -8.18
N GLY A 355 6.17 9.32 -8.40
CA GLY A 355 7.23 8.49 -8.97
C GLY A 355 7.78 9.02 -10.29
N ILE A 356 6.89 9.39 -11.21
CA ILE A 356 7.27 9.92 -12.53
C ILE A 356 8.05 11.23 -12.35
N LEU A 357 7.62 12.08 -11.41
CA LEU A 357 8.33 13.32 -11.08
C LEU A 357 9.73 13.04 -10.52
N ILE A 358 9.89 12.05 -9.64
CA ILE A 358 11.20 11.61 -9.15
C ILE A 358 12.06 11.13 -10.33
N GLY A 359 11.52 10.29 -11.21
CA GLY A 359 12.22 9.80 -12.40
C GLY A 359 12.69 10.94 -13.32
N LEU A 360 11.83 11.94 -13.57
CA LEU A 360 12.19 13.14 -14.33
C LEU A 360 13.27 13.96 -13.63
N GLY A 361 13.16 14.13 -12.31
CA GLY A 361 14.17 14.79 -11.48
C GLY A 361 15.54 14.11 -11.59
N LEU A 362 15.60 12.78 -11.59
CA LEU A 362 16.82 12.00 -11.78
C LEU A 362 17.42 12.22 -13.19
N VAL A 363 16.58 12.29 -14.23
CA VAL A 363 17.03 12.58 -15.60
C VAL A 363 17.61 14.00 -15.69
N ILE A 364 16.94 14.99 -15.11
CA ILE A 364 17.40 16.38 -15.05
C ILE A 364 18.75 16.46 -14.32
N PHE A 365 18.84 15.84 -13.15
CA PHE A 365 20.08 15.72 -12.38
C PHE A 365 21.21 15.12 -13.24
N ALA A 366 20.96 14.00 -13.93
CA ALA A 366 21.96 13.37 -14.78
C ALA A 366 22.42 14.27 -15.94
N LEU A 367 21.50 15.02 -16.56
CA LEU A 367 21.82 15.99 -17.62
C LEU A 367 22.71 17.13 -17.12
N PHE A 368 22.41 17.68 -15.93
CA PHE A 368 23.24 18.70 -15.30
C PHE A 368 24.62 18.16 -14.95
N SER A 369 24.70 16.99 -14.32
CA SER A 369 25.98 16.35 -13.97
C SER A 369 26.86 16.08 -15.19
N LYS A 370 26.27 15.75 -16.35
CA LYS A 370 27.01 15.52 -17.60
C LYS A 370 27.55 16.82 -18.23
N LYS A 371 26.81 17.92 -18.16
CA LYS A 371 27.16 19.18 -18.83
C LYS A 371 28.17 20.03 -18.07
N LEU A 372 28.31 19.82 -16.76
CA LEU A 372 29.20 20.63 -15.93
C LEU A 372 30.59 19.98 -15.89
N GLU A 373 31.62 20.78 -16.16
CA GLU A 373 33.02 20.38 -15.94
C GLU A 373 33.22 19.88 -14.49
N PRO A 374 34.23 19.03 -14.21
CA PRO A 374 34.41 18.37 -12.91
C PRO A 374 34.32 19.31 -11.69
N ASP A 375 34.81 20.55 -11.81
CA ASP A 375 34.74 21.55 -10.74
C ASP A 375 33.38 22.26 -10.63
N HIS A 376 32.62 22.39 -11.72
CA HIS A 376 31.27 22.95 -11.72
C HIS A 376 30.21 21.93 -11.31
N SER A 377 30.48 20.62 -11.44
CA SER A 377 29.59 19.56 -10.92
C SER A 377 29.43 19.61 -9.40
N LYS A 378 30.48 20.04 -8.69
CA LYS A 378 30.43 20.30 -7.24
C LYS A 378 29.54 21.50 -6.94
N MET A 379 29.64 22.58 -7.72
CA MET A 379 28.80 23.77 -7.54
C MET A 379 27.32 23.44 -7.76
N ALA A 380 26.95 22.68 -8.78
CA ALA A 380 25.57 22.23 -8.96
C ALA A 380 25.11 21.27 -7.86
N SER A 381 25.99 20.39 -7.39
CA SER A 381 25.67 19.54 -6.24
C SER A 381 25.46 20.38 -4.96
N TRP A 382 26.22 21.45 -4.77
CA TRP A 382 26.01 22.41 -3.68
C TRP A 382 24.74 23.25 -3.84
N ILE A 383 24.36 23.62 -5.07
CA ILE A 383 23.08 24.28 -5.36
C ILE A 383 21.93 23.32 -5.06
N LEU A 384 22.06 22.03 -5.41
CA LEU A 384 21.08 21.00 -5.09
C LEU A 384 20.96 20.80 -3.58
N VAL A 385 22.08 20.75 -2.86
CA VAL A 385 22.12 20.69 -1.38
C VAL A 385 21.50 21.94 -0.77
N ALA A 386 21.82 23.13 -1.28
CA ALA A 386 21.24 24.37 -0.81
C ALA A 386 19.73 24.41 -1.07
N PHE A 387 19.28 23.94 -2.23
CA PHE A 387 17.86 23.80 -2.55
C PHE A 387 17.16 22.82 -1.62
N PHE A 388 17.74 21.62 -1.40
CA PHE A 388 17.20 20.66 -0.44
C PHE A 388 17.24 21.18 1.00
N ALA A 389 18.24 21.97 1.38
CA ALA A 389 18.31 22.58 2.71
C ALA A 389 17.26 23.70 2.87
N VAL A 390 17.03 24.52 1.84
CA VAL A 390 15.99 25.55 1.80
C VAL A 390 14.60 24.89 1.83
N TRP A 391 14.40 23.81 1.08
CA TRP A 391 13.14 23.06 1.13
C TRP A 391 13.00 22.35 2.48
N ALA A 392 14.03 21.71 3.03
CA ALA A 392 13.97 21.17 4.39
C ALA A 392 13.56 22.25 5.41
N LEU A 393 14.11 23.46 5.30
CA LEU A 393 13.68 24.62 6.10
C LEU A 393 12.22 24.99 5.87
N ILE A 394 11.78 25.15 4.62
CA ILE A 394 10.38 25.50 4.30
C ILE A 394 9.41 24.41 4.83
N TYR A 395 9.73 23.13 4.65
CA TYR A 395 8.93 22.02 5.17
C TYR A 395 8.86 22.05 6.69
N THR A 396 10.02 22.25 7.33
CA THR A 396 10.17 22.36 8.78
C THR A 396 9.36 23.52 9.33
N PHE A 397 9.34 24.67 8.65
CA PHE A 397 8.52 25.82 8.99
C PHE A 397 7.02 25.58 8.75
N ALA A 398 6.65 24.91 7.66
CA ALA A 398 5.25 24.63 7.30
C ALA A 398 4.59 23.62 8.25
N HIS A 399 5.37 22.68 8.79
CA HIS A 399 4.92 21.69 9.78
C HIS A 399 5.38 22.06 11.20
N TRP A 400 5.73 23.33 11.42
CA TRP A 400 6.09 23.82 12.73
C TRP A 400 4.85 23.90 13.61
N ASN A 401 4.76 23.01 14.61
CA ASN A 401 3.66 23.03 15.57
C ASN A 401 3.80 24.23 16.55
N LEU A 402 3.10 25.32 16.23
CA LEU A 402 3.01 26.56 16.99
C LEU A 402 2.44 26.38 18.43
N SER A 403 1.80 25.25 18.72
CA SER A 403 1.21 24.96 20.04
C SER A 403 2.25 24.78 21.15
N SER A 404 3.53 24.59 20.81
CA SER A 404 4.58 24.18 21.76
C SER A 404 5.39 25.32 22.40
N ILE A 405 5.00 26.61 22.27
CA ILE A 405 5.94 27.70 22.57
C ILE A 405 5.38 28.85 23.42
N HIS A 406 5.94 28.94 24.63
CA HIS A 406 6.25 30.20 25.31
C HIS A 406 7.78 30.43 25.48
N THR A 407 8.68 29.57 24.96
CA THR A 407 10.15 29.70 25.14
C THR A 407 10.99 29.38 23.90
N PHE A 408 12.14 30.04 23.75
CA PHE A 408 13.12 29.80 22.67
C PHE A 408 13.63 28.35 22.60
N VAL A 409 13.72 27.66 23.75
CA VAL A 409 14.11 26.24 23.80
C VAL A 409 13.04 25.35 23.14
N GLY A 410 11.76 25.62 23.38
CA GLY A 410 10.65 24.92 22.70
C GLY A 410 10.66 25.14 21.19
N ALA A 411 11.01 26.36 20.75
CA ALA A 411 11.17 26.70 19.32
C ALA A 411 12.27 25.88 18.64
N VAL A 412 13.43 25.78 19.28
CA VAL A 412 14.57 25.01 18.74
C VAL A 412 14.27 23.52 18.72
N LEU A 413 13.65 22.98 19.78
CA LEU A 413 13.27 21.56 19.83
C LEU A 413 12.23 21.20 18.77
N GLY A 414 11.18 22.02 18.59
CA GLY A 414 10.18 21.81 17.54
C GLY A 414 10.79 21.80 16.14
N LEU A 415 11.76 22.68 15.88
CA LEU A 415 12.48 22.73 14.61
C LEU A 415 13.32 21.47 14.35
N PHE A 416 13.97 20.93 15.38
CA PHE A 416 14.70 19.66 15.27
C PHE A 416 13.76 18.48 15.02
N THR A 417 12.63 18.40 15.72
CA THR A 417 11.64 17.34 15.52
C THR A 417 11.07 17.35 14.10
N SER A 418 10.70 18.52 13.57
CA SER A 418 10.17 18.64 12.22
C SER A 418 11.22 18.32 11.13
N PHE A 419 12.51 18.67 11.35
CA PHE A 419 13.59 18.29 10.45
C PHE A 419 13.87 16.78 10.48
N ASP A 420 13.80 16.17 11.66
CA ASP A 420 13.94 14.72 11.83
C ASP A 420 12.82 13.97 11.11
N ASN A 421 11.57 14.39 11.31
CA ASN A 421 10.39 13.83 10.61
C ASN A 421 10.52 13.93 9.08
N TRP A 422 11.11 15.02 8.57
CA TRP A 422 11.39 15.17 7.14
C TRP A 422 12.44 14.18 6.63
N LEU A 423 13.56 14.04 7.32
CA LEU A 423 14.60 13.05 6.97
C LEU A 423 14.06 11.63 7.04
N PHE A 424 13.27 11.35 8.07
CA PHE A 424 12.60 10.08 8.26
C PHE A 424 11.61 9.81 7.13
N THR A 425 10.78 10.77 6.71
CA THR A 425 9.89 10.65 5.55
C THR A 425 10.65 10.31 4.27
N ILE A 426 11.79 10.96 4.02
CA ILE A 426 12.64 10.67 2.85
C ILE A 426 13.16 9.24 2.88
N ALA A 427 13.46 8.70 4.05
CA ALA A 427 14.04 7.36 4.17
C ALA A 427 12.96 6.26 4.21
N ALA A 428 11.86 6.51 4.91
CA ALA A 428 10.91 5.50 5.39
C ALA A 428 9.50 5.61 4.81
N TYR A 429 9.14 6.74 4.18
CA TYR A 429 7.78 7.02 3.69
C TYR A 429 6.72 7.09 4.82
N ASP A 430 7.07 7.59 6.00
CA ASP A 430 6.11 7.79 7.11
C ASP A 430 6.54 8.97 7.98
N ASN A 431 5.60 9.64 8.65
CA ASN A 431 5.86 10.79 9.52
C ASN A 431 5.62 10.52 11.01
N GLU A 432 4.83 9.51 11.42
CA GLU A 432 4.33 9.49 12.82
C GLU A 432 4.25 8.12 13.51
N SER A 433 4.00 7.00 12.82
CA SER A 433 3.64 5.75 13.51
C SER A 433 4.81 4.83 13.91
N LEU A 434 6.00 5.04 13.32
CA LEU A 434 7.11 4.07 13.35
C LEU A 434 8.42 4.59 13.97
N TYR A 435 8.42 5.84 14.43
CA TYR A 435 9.64 6.60 14.71
C TYR A 435 10.63 5.85 15.62
N ASP A 436 10.19 5.23 16.72
CA ASP A 436 11.10 4.63 17.70
C ASP A 436 11.91 3.42 17.21
N VAL A 437 11.36 2.59 16.31
CA VAL A 437 12.02 1.34 15.86
C VAL A 437 12.78 1.53 14.54
N SER A 438 12.42 2.55 13.76
CA SER A 438 12.84 2.69 12.36
C SER A 438 13.76 3.88 12.08
N VAL A 439 13.94 4.79 13.05
CA VAL A 439 14.86 5.93 12.98
C VAL A 439 16.29 5.50 12.65
N LEU A 440 16.87 4.55 13.40
CA LEU A 440 18.26 4.13 13.16
C LEU A 440 18.47 3.54 11.75
N PRO A 441 17.64 2.59 11.26
CA PRO A 441 17.67 2.16 9.86
C PRO A 441 17.57 3.31 8.85
N ALA A 442 16.66 4.25 9.05
CA ALA A 442 16.48 5.42 8.18
C ALA A 442 17.76 6.27 8.08
N TYR A 443 18.35 6.63 9.22
CA TYR A 443 19.60 7.39 9.26
C TYR A 443 20.77 6.65 8.62
N LEU A 444 20.90 5.34 8.84
CA LEU A 444 21.94 4.53 8.21
C LEU A 444 21.79 4.49 6.67
N MET A 445 20.56 4.43 6.15
CA MET A 445 20.30 4.54 4.71
C MET A 445 20.72 5.91 4.16
N LEU A 446 20.37 7.00 4.85
CA LEU A 446 20.76 8.36 4.46
C LEU A 446 22.30 8.54 4.46
N ILE A 447 22.99 7.98 5.47
CA ILE A 447 24.46 7.96 5.50
C ILE A 447 25.02 7.20 4.31
N CYS A 448 24.46 6.03 3.97
CA CYS A 448 24.87 5.26 2.80
C CYS A 448 24.69 6.06 1.50
N LEU A 449 23.59 6.81 1.36
CA LEU A 449 23.37 7.71 0.22
C LEU A 449 24.39 8.84 0.18
N CYS A 450 24.65 9.50 1.31
CA CYS A 450 25.65 10.57 1.41
C CYS A 450 27.04 10.07 0.99
N LEU A 451 27.46 8.89 1.46
CA LEU A 451 28.76 8.30 1.10
C LEU A 451 28.88 7.97 -0.40
N MET A 452 27.76 7.70 -1.07
CA MET A 452 27.70 7.39 -2.49
C MET A 452 27.33 8.61 -3.36
N SER A 453 27.11 9.76 -2.75
CA SER A 453 26.74 11.02 -3.41
C SER A 453 27.89 11.58 -4.24
N PRO A 454 27.61 12.28 -5.36
CA PRO A 454 28.61 13.03 -6.12
C PRO A 454 29.43 14.02 -5.26
N LEU A 455 28.84 14.56 -4.18
CA LEU A 455 29.50 15.47 -3.24
C LEU A 455 30.68 14.81 -2.52
N CYS A 456 30.58 13.51 -2.28
CA CYS A 456 31.62 12.69 -1.65
C CYS A 456 32.49 11.98 -2.68
N SER A 457 32.45 12.35 -3.97
CA SER A 457 33.15 11.68 -5.08
C SER A 457 34.64 11.42 -4.83
N LYS A 458 35.35 12.31 -4.12
CA LYS A 458 36.75 12.10 -3.72
C LYS A 458 36.91 10.93 -2.74
N TRP A 459 36.00 10.81 -1.77
CA TRP A 459 35.94 9.69 -0.84
C TRP A 459 35.50 8.41 -1.56
N THR A 460 34.40 8.48 -2.33
CA THR A 460 33.86 7.33 -3.07
C THR A 460 34.84 6.80 -4.11
N GLY A 461 35.63 7.68 -4.75
CA GLY A 461 36.69 7.32 -5.70
C GLY A 461 37.84 6.53 -5.04
N ASN A 462 38.17 6.85 -3.79
CA ASN A 462 39.18 6.14 -2.99
C ASN A 462 38.66 4.82 -2.39
N MET A 463 37.35 4.58 -2.41
CA MET A 463 36.77 3.33 -1.89
C MET A 463 37.03 2.16 -2.84
N SER A 464 37.50 1.05 -2.28
CA SER A 464 37.56 -0.21 -3.02
C SER A 464 36.17 -0.62 -3.51
N GLU A 465 36.10 -1.31 -4.65
CA GLU A 465 34.84 -1.85 -5.19
C GLU A 465 34.13 -2.79 -4.21
N ARG A 466 34.88 -3.45 -3.34
CA ARG A 466 34.33 -4.27 -2.26
C ARG A 466 33.56 -3.41 -1.26
N MET A 467 34.08 -2.24 -0.88
CA MET A 467 33.45 -1.36 0.11
C MET A 467 32.17 -0.74 -0.44
N LYS A 468 32.18 -0.29 -1.71
CA LYS A 468 30.95 0.20 -2.38
C LYS A 468 29.85 -0.85 -2.40
N LYS A 469 30.17 -2.10 -2.73
CA LYS A 469 29.20 -3.22 -2.70
C LYS A 469 28.63 -3.50 -1.31
N VAL A 470 29.42 -3.29 -0.25
CA VAL A 470 28.94 -3.43 1.13
C VAL A 470 27.95 -2.32 1.46
N ILE A 471 28.27 -1.06 1.15
CA ILE A 471 27.36 0.08 1.36
C ILE A 471 26.04 -0.14 0.61
N GLU A 472 26.11 -0.57 -0.65
CA GLU A 472 24.93 -0.90 -1.46
C GLU A 472 24.07 -2.00 -0.79
N ALA A 473 24.70 -3.09 -0.33
CA ALA A 473 23.98 -4.19 0.31
C ALA A 473 23.37 -3.80 1.66
N VAL A 474 24.04 -2.94 2.43
CA VAL A 474 23.53 -2.41 3.70
C VAL A 474 22.30 -1.55 3.44
N LEU A 475 22.36 -0.58 2.52
CA LEU A 475 21.22 0.27 2.19
C LEU A 475 20.03 -0.56 1.73
N ILE A 476 20.22 -1.42 0.73
CA ILE A 476 19.14 -2.26 0.18
C ILE A 476 18.56 -3.18 1.27
N GLY A 477 19.40 -3.73 2.14
CA GLY A 477 18.97 -4.55 3.26
C GLY A 477 18.10 -3.79 4.25
N LEU A 478 18.51 -2.56 4.62
CA LEU A 478 17.73 -1.67 5.47
C LEU A 478 16.43 -1.24 4.79
N SER A 479 16.44 -1.03 3.47
CA SER A 479 15.22 -0.72 2.74
C SER A 479 14.22 -1.88 2.74
N CYS A 480 14.69 -3.12 2.57
CA CYS A 480 13.84 -4.31 2.71
C CYS A 480 13.30 -4.47 4.14
N LEU A 481 14.14 -4.19 5.15
CA LEU A 481 13.76 -4.19 6.56
C LEU A 481 12.63 -3.20 6.83
N MET A 482 12.75 -1.97 6.31
CA MET A 482 11.75 -0.92 6.46
C MET A 482 10.41 -1.26 5.81
N ILE A 483 10.44 -1.89 4.62
CA ILE A 483 9.25 -2.40 3.96
C ILE A 483 8.60 -3.48 4.84
N LEU A 484 9.38 -4.43 5.36
CA LEU A 484 8.86 -5.48 6.25
C LEU A 484 8.24 -4.94 7.54
N ILE A 485 8.90 -4.02 8.25
CA ILE A 485 8.38 -3.42 9.49
C ILE A 485 6.97 -2.87 9.26
N ARG A 486 6.70 -2.34 8.07
CA ARG A 486 5.38 -1.83 7.71
C ARG A 486 4.37 -2.94 7.40
N TYR A 487 4.81 -4.10 6.92
CA TYR A 487 3.93 -5.27 6.76
C TYR A 487 3.36 -5.75 8.10
N ASP A 488 4.15 -5.70 9.17
CA ASP A 488 3.72 -6.14 10.51
C ASP A 488 2.66 -5.23 11.15
N GLN A 489 2.47 -4.02 10.61
CA GLN A 489 1.45 -3.07 11.08
C GLN A 489 0.10 -3.24 10.37
N PHE A 490 0.02 -4.08 9.33
CA PHE A 490 -1.20 -4.36 8.59
C PHE A 490 -1.74 -5.74 8.92
#